data_AF-A0A4T0FDR5-F1
#
_entry.id   AF-A0A4T0FDR5-F1
#
_cell.length_a   1.000
_cell.length_b   1.000
_cell.length_c   1.000
_cell.angle_alpha   90.00
_cell.angle_beta   90.00
_cell.angle_gamma   90.00
#
_symmetry.space_group_name_H-M   'P 1'
#
loop_
_entity.id
_entity.type
_entity.pdbx_description
1 polymer ?
#
loop_
_entity_poly.entity_id
_entity_poly.type
_entity_poly.pdbx_seq_one_letter_code
_entity_poly.pdbx_strand_id
1 'polypeptide(L)'
;MHNTATNEFSLALFDRTIILRQPQPDALEYTSIPCNLDKDLVFIKDYFQLGVDLDSLYKDWSDRDSHFRSLNISSKFNGILILRQDPWECLVSFICSSNNNISRISQMITKLSTKFSMPLQDVGDQYSQYPFPPPSKLSSEGVEDELRQLGFGYRAKYVHNVAMTLLDDHKTDSGVYDYLEQLRKGSYDEVIPQLTRLMGVGPKVADCVALMSLDQFDSIPVDTHVWQIAVRDYNFLNSPYARLCKGKKVTQQSAMNPSIYAAVGKMFRDLWGPYAGWAHTVLFAADLKAFKDLSPPAQDNDTKENKDVKGTKDTSDDSKENMSVVPGAVTSIVSPDKKSNVPSSRLAEKVKEERKSPAKSIASSESSLTPPPSPPQPPRRSTRSSRKRKKVNFSKDTDSEID
;
A
#
# COMPACT_ATOMS: atom_id res chain seq x y z
N MET A 1 5.38 5.21 -7.24
CA MET A 1 4.88 5.39 -8.63
C MET A 1 4.91 6.86 -9.01
N HIS A 2 5.34 7.16 -10.24
CA HIS A 2 5.38 8.51 -10.80
C HIS A 2 4.47 8.59 -12.04
N ASN A 3 3.58 9.58 -12.10
CA ASN A 3 2.75 9.85 -13.27
C ASN A 3 3.57 10.65 -14.31
N THR A 4 3.65 10.17 -15.53
CA THR A 4 4.20 10.92 -16.67
C THR A 4 3.11 11.81 -17.28
N ALA A 5 3.49 12.76 -18.13
CA ALA A 5 2.54 13.66 -18.79
C ALA A 5 1.52 12.94 -19.72
N THR A 6 1.64 11.63 -19.92
CA THR A 6 0.89 10.82 -20.90
C THR A 6 -0.10 9.82 -20.27
N ASN A 7 -0.50 10.00 -19.00
CA ASN A 7 -1.29 9.01 -18.23
C ASN A 7 -0.58 7.65 -18.08
N GLU A 8 0.75 7.66 -17.99
CA GLU A 8 1.53 6.47 -17.67
C GLU A 8 2.07 6.57 -16.25
N PHE A 9 2.12 5.44 -15.57
CA PHE A 9 2.66 5.33 -14.23
C PHE A 9 3.90 4.45 -14.26
N SER A 10 5.01 4.95 -13.73
CA SER A 10 6.25 4.18 -13.61
C SER A 10 6.53 3.78 -12.16
N LEU A 11 7.01 2.56 -11.96
CA LEU A 11 7.39 1.97 -10.69
C LEU A 11 8.81 1.42 -10.77
N ALA A 12 9.66 1.82 -9.81
CA ALA A 12 11.01 1.30 -9.68
C ALA A 12 10.99 0.03 -8.83
N LEU A 13 11.47 -1.07 -9.38
CA LEU A 13 11.86 -2.25 -8.63
C LEU A 13 13.38 -2.26 -8.44
N PHE A 14 13.88 -3.22 -7.67
CA PHE A 14 15.32 -3.36 -7.43
C PHE A 14 16.15 -3.53 -8.72
N ASP A 15 15.60 -4.24 -9.70
CA ASP A 15 16.31 -4.65 -10.91
C ASP A 15 15.73 -4.06 -12.21
N ARG A 16 14.57 -3.40 -12.17
CA ARG A 16 13.87 -2.89 -13.37
C ARG A 16 12.85 -1.82 -13.06
N THR A 17 12.50 -1.03 -14.07
CA THR A 17 11.36 -0.11 -14.04
C THR A 17 10.17 -0.76 -14.75
N ILE A 18 8.99 -0.74 -14.14
CA ILE A 18 7.72 -1.11 -14.77
C ILE A 18 6.98 0.17 -15.14
N ILE A 19 6.49 0.25 -16.38
CA ILE A 19 5.66 1.35 -16.88
C ILE A 19 4.27 0.78 -17.15
N LEU A 20 3.24 1.48 -16.67
CA LEU A 20 1.86 1.05 -16.66
C LEU A 20 0.98 2.11 -17.33
N ARG A 21 -0.02 1.67 -18.07
CA ARG A 21 -1.05 2.54 -18.64
C ARG A 21 -2.39 1.81 -18.66
N GLN A 22 -3.47 2.53 -18.41
CA GLN A 22 -4.82 1.98 -18.54
C GLN A 22 -5.55 2.72 -19.68
N PRO A 23 -5.43 2.26 -20.94
CA PRO A 23 -6.09 2.92 -22.07
C PRO A 23 -7.61 2.74 -22.05
N GLN A 24 -8.10 1.66 -21.44
CA GLN A 24 -9.53 1.32 -21.32
C GLN A 24 -9.82 0.78 -19.92
N PRO A 25 -11.07 0.92 -19.40
CA PRO A 25 -11.42 0.49 -18.05
C PRO A 25 -11.10 -0.97 -17.73
N ASP A 26 -11.12 -1.85 -18.73
CA ASP A 26 -10.95 -3.29 -18.65
C ASP A 26 -9.59 -3.80 -19.14
N ALA A 27 -8.67 -2.90 -19.51
CA ALA A 27 -7.36 -3.24 -20.03
C ALA A 27 -6.24 -2.48 -19.32
N LEU A 28 -5.32 -3.20 -18.68
CA LEU A 28 -4.07 -2.66 -18.12
C LEU A 28 -2.90 -3.03 -19.03
N GLU A 29 -2.25 -2.04 -19.60
CA GLU A 29 -1.01 -2.22 -20.37
C GLU A 29 0.21 -2.03 -19.48
N TYR A 30 1.24 -2.83 -19.73
CA TYR A 30 2.52 -2.70 -19.04
C TYR A 30 3.70 -3.00 -19.96
N THR A 31 4.84 -2.42 -19.63
CA THR A 31 6.17 -2.75 -20.17
C THR A 31 7.20 -2.61 -19.07
N SER A 32 8.41 -3.13 -19.26
CA SER A 32 9.48 -3.04 -18.27
C SER A 32 10.85 -2.90 -18.91
N ILE A 33 11.77 -2.31 -18.15
CA ILE A 33 13.14 -2.03 -18.56
C ILE A 33 14.10 -2.43 -17.42
N PRO A 34 14.95 -3.46 -17.60
CA PRO A 34 14.95 -4.42 -18.71
C PRO A 34 13.67 -5.28 -18.72
N CYS A 35 13.29 -5.75 -19.92
CA CYS A 35 12.03 -6.47 -20.11
C CYS A 35 12.08 -7.90 -19.54
N ASN A 36 11.10 -8.28 -18.71
CA ASN A 36 10.92 -9.65 -18.23
C ASN A 36 9.43 -10.02 -18.06
N LEU A 37 8.74 -10.22 -19.19
CA LEU A 37 7.29 -10.34 -19.27
C LEU A 37 6.66 -11.35 -18.28
N ASP A 38 7.26 -12.52 -18.11
CA ASP A 38 6.73 -13.57 -17.23
C ASP A 38 6.79 -13.16 -15.76
N LYS A 39 7.94 -12.62 -15.32
CA LYS A 39 8.10 -12.13 -13.94
C LYS A 39 7.25 -10.89 -13.68
N ASP A 40 7.08 -10.05 -14.70
CA ASP A 40 6.29 -8.82 -14.60
C ASP A 40 4.81 -9.10 -14.45
N LEU A 41 4.27 -10.05 -15.21
CA LEU A 41 2.85 -10.40 -15.08
C LEU A 41 2.53 -10.93 -13.68
N VAL A 42 3.39 -11.80 -13.15
CA VAL A 42 3.25 -12.35 -11.79
C VAL A 42 3.32 -11.22 -10.76
N PHE A 43 4.32 -10.36 -10.88
CA PHE A 43 4.48 -9.21 -9.99
C PHE A 43 3.27 -8.27 -10.06
N ILE A 44 2.81 -7.88 -11.24
CA ILE A 44 1.69 -6.94 -11.41
C ILE A 44 0.40 -7.53 -10.82
N LYS A 45 0.11 -8.80 -11.10
CA LYS A 45 -1.07 -9.48 -10.53
C LYS A 45 -1.03 -9.51 -9.00
N ASP A 46 0.14 -9.75 -8.42
CA ASP A 46 0.34 -9.77 -6.97
C ASP A 46 0.27 -8.36 -6.35
N TYR A 47 1.03 -7.42 -6.91
CA TYR A 47 1.15 -6.04 -6.43
C TYR A 47 -0.17 -5.28 -6.46
N PHE A 48 -0.97 -5.45 -7.53
CA PHE A 48 -2.32 -4.88 -7.63
C PHE A 48 -3.42 -5.80 -7.07
N GLN A 49 -3.06 -6.99 -6.60
CA GLN A 49 -3.99 -7.99 -6.05
C GLN A 49 -5.15 -8.32 -7.01
N LEU A 50 -4.86 -8.46 -8.31
CA LEU A 50 -5.85 -8.65 -9.37
C LEU A 50 -6.63 -9.97 -9.28
N GLY A 51 -6.26 -10.87 -8.36
CA GLY A 51 -7.01 -12.09 -8.04
C GLY A 51 -8.20 -11.86 -7.11
N VAL A 52 -8.32 -10.68 -6.48
CA VAL A 52 -9.41 -10.35 -5.58
C VAL A 52 -10.58 -9.76 -6.38
N ASP A 53 -11.78 -10.30 -6.19
CA ASP A 53 -13.00 -9.78 -6.80
C ASP A 53 -13.46 -8.49 -6.11
N LEU A 54 -12.96 -7.36 -6.61
CA LEU A 54 -13.25 -6.03 -6.07
C LEU A 54 -14.73 -5.65 -6.22
N ASP A 55 -15.41 -6.08 -7.28
CA ASP A 55 -16.83 -5.79 -7.50
C ASP A 55 -17.69 -6.45 -6.43
N SER A 56 -17.38 -7.71 -6.09
CA SER A 56 -18.04 -8.43 -4.99
C SER A 56 -17.81 -7.75 -3.63
N LEU A 57 -16.60 -7.25 -3.37
CA LEU A 57 -16.30 -6.50 -2.15
C LEU A 57 -17.09 -5.19 -2.06
N TYR A 58 -17.09 -4.40 -3.14
CA TYR A 58 -17.85 -3.14 -3.23
C TYR A 58 -19.34 -3.37 -3.01
N LYS A 59 -19.88 -4.48 -3.54
CA LYS A 59 -21.27 -4.88 -3.31
C LYS A 59 -21.54 -5.20 -1.84
N ASP A 60 -20.73 -6.06 -1.20
CA ASP A 60 -20.88 -6.43 0.20
C ASP A 60 -20.80 -5.20 1.13
N TRP A 61 -19.81 -4.31 0.92
CA TRP A 61 -19.69 -3.08 1.71
C TRP A 61 -20.87 -2.13 1.49
N SER A 62 -21.36 -2.02 0.25
CA SER A 62 -22.57 -1.22 -0.06
C SER A 62 -23.83 -1.79 0.60
N ASP A 63 -23.91 -3.10 0.80
CA ASP A 63 -25.02 -3.77 1.49
C ASP A 63 -24.97 -3.57 3.01
N ARG A 64 -23.78 -3.43 3.58
CA ARG A 64 -23.58 -3.21 5.02
C ARG A 64 -23.62 -1.74 5.43
N ASP A 65 -23.24 -0.83 4.52
CA ASP A 65 -23.04 0.58 4.81
C ASP A 65 -23.66 1.49 3.73
N SER A 66 -24.72 2.22 4.13
CA SER A 66 -25.38 3.19 3.26
C SER A 66 -24.49 4.35 2.84
N HIS A 67 -23.53 4.76 3.69
CA HIS A 67 -22.58 5.81 3.33
C HIS A 67 -21.63 5.31 2.23
N PHE A 68 -21.03 4.14 2.41
CA PHE A 68 -20.23 3.50 1.37
C PHE A 68 -21.01 3.32 0.06
N ARG A 69 -22.27 2.85 0.13
CA ARG A 69 -23.15 2.72 -1.04
C ARG A 69 -23.27 4.02 -1.82
N SER A 70 -23.43 5.15 -1.13
CA SER A 70 -23.55 6.47 -1.76
C SER A 70 -22.29 6.86 -2.54
N LEU A 71 -21.11 6.52 -2.01
CA LEU A 71 -19.82 6.76 -2.67
C LEU A 71 -19.66 5.86 -3.90
N ASN A 72 -20.03 4.58 -3.79
CA ASN A 72 -19.97 3.64 -4.91
C ASN A 72 -20.89 4.06 -6.08
N ILE A 73 -22.12 4.48 -5.80
CA ILE A 73 -23.07 4.96 -6.83
C ILE A 73 -22.54 6.21 -7.55
N SER A 74 -21.76 7.05 -6.87
CA SER A 74 -21.17 8.25 -7.51
C SER A 74 -20.18 7.91 -8.64
N SER A 75 -19.71 6.65 -8.73
CA SER A 75 -18.71 6.13 -9.68
C SER A 75 -17.32 6.79 -9.64
N LYS A 76 -17.13 7.84 -8.84
CA LYS A 76 -15.86 8.58 -8.72
C LYS A 76 -14.76 7.79 -8.01
N PHE A 77 -15.13 6.86 -7.15
CA PHE A 77 -14.22 6.12 -6.26
C PHE A 77 -14.24 4.62 -6.55
N ASN A 78 -14.55 4.26 -7.79
CA ASN A 78 -14.51 2.88 -8.27
C ASN A 78 -13.07 2.51 -8.66
N GLY A 79 -12.71 1.24 -8.48
CA GLY A 79 -11.38 0.74 -8.83
C GLY A 79 -10.27 1.12 -7.82
N ILE A 80 -10.63 1.64 -6.65
CA ILE A 80 -9.66 1.86 -5.57
C ILE A 80 -9.39 0.52 -4.90
N LEU A 81 -8.14 0.07 -5.03
CA LEU A 81 -7.62 -1.16 -4.45
C LEU A 81 -6.46 -0.85 -3.49
N ILE A 82 -6.06 -1.86 -2.71
CA ILE A 82 -4.86 -1.80 -1.87
C ILE A 82 -3.71 -2.45 -2.63
N LEU A 83 -2.59 -1.73 -2.73
CA LEU A 83 -1.35 -2.30 -3.26
C LEU A 83 -0.73 -3.25 -2.24
N ARG A 84 -0.16 -4.35 -2.72
CA ARG A 84 0.61 -5.33 -1.93
C ARG A 84 2.10 -4.98 -2.03
N GLN A 85 2.52 -3.97 -1.29
CA GLN A 85 3.86 -3.37 -1.39
C GLN A 85 4.95 -4.24 -0.76
N ASP A 86 6.21 -3.95 -1.12
CA ASP A 86 7.38 -4.46 -0.41
C ASP A 86 7.34 -4.00 1.07
N PRO A 87 7.47 -4.92 2.05
CA PRO A 87 7.37 -4.57 3.46
C PRO A 87 8.41 -3.56 3.95
N TRP A 88 9.63 -3.59 3.41
CA TRP A 88 10.71 -2.69 3.81
C TRP A 88 10.48 -1.26 3.31
N GLU A 89 10.21 -1.11 2.01
CA GLU A 89 9.84 0.16 1.40
C GLU A 89 8.60 0.75 2.07
N CYS A 90 7.57 -0.08 2.31
CA CYS A 90 6.34 0.33 2.97
C CYS A 90 6.62 0.84 4.40
N LEU A 91 7.42 0.10 5.18
CA LEU A 91 7.78 0.48 6.55
C LEU A 91 8.50 1.84 6.62
N VAL A 92 9.57 2.01 5.84
CA VAL A 92 10.35 3.26 5.85
C VAL A 92 9.52 4.43 5.31
N SER A 93 8.69 4.19 4.29
CA SER A 93 7.79 5.20 3.73
C SER A 93 6.76 5.67 4.75
N PHE A 94 6.15 4.77 5.53
CA PHE A 94 5.19 5.15 6.55
C PHE A 94 5.82 5.78 7.79
N ILE A 95 7.08 5.46 8.13
CA ILE A 95 7.85 6.22 9.14
C ILE A 95 7.94 7.69 8.70
N CYS A 96 8.24 7.94 7.41
CA CYS A 96 8.31 9.28 6.82
C CYS A 96 6.95 10.02 6.80
N SER A 97 5.85 9.28 6.82
CA SER A 97 4.48 9.83 6.78
C SER A 97 3.98 10.44 8.09
N SER A 98 4.55 10.05 9.23
CA SER A 98 4.10 10.48 10.55
C SER A 98 4.09 12.00 10.68
N ASN A 99 2.95 12.63 10.98
CA ASN A 99 2.80 14.10 11.07
C ASN A 99 3.38 14.85 9.85
N ASN A 100 2.96 14.47 8.65
CA ASN A 100 3.48 14.99 7.38
C ASN A 100 2.36 15.09 6.33
N ASN A 101 2.66 15.58 5.13
CA ASN A 101 1.73 15.62 4.00
C ASN A 101 2.28 14.86 2.79
N ILE A 102 1.37 14.40 1.91
CA ILE A 102 1.70 13.52 0.78
C ILE A 102 2.81 14.12 -0.10
N SER A 103 2.74 15.40 -0.45
CA SER A 103 3.74 16.06 -1.31
C SER A 103 5.15 16.01 -0.69
N ARG A 104 5.27 16.35 0.60
CA ARG A 104 6.56 16.29 1.30
C ARG A 104 7.06 14.86 1.48
N ILE A 105 6.16 13.89 1.74
CA ILE A 105 6.53 12.48 1.87
C ILE A 105 7.12 11.98 0.54
N SER A 106 6.44 12.23 -0.59
CA SER A 106 6.94 11.82 -1.91
C SER A 106 8.33 12.40 -2.19
N GLN A 107 8.55 13.69 -1.87
CA GLN A 107 9.87 14.31 -2.01
C GLN A 107 10.94 13.67 -1.11
N MET A 108 10.59 13.30 0.12
CA MET A 108 11.50 12.61 1.03
C MET A 108 11.92 11.25 0.47
N ILE A 109 10.96 10.46 -0.04
CA ILE A 109 11.25 9.14 -0.62
C ILE A 109 12.09 9.27 -1.89
N THR A 110 11.77 10.22 -2.79
CA THR A 110 12.61 10.48 -3.95
C THR A 110 14.04 10.86 -3.54
N LYS A 111 14.23 11.75 -2.56
CA LYS A 111 15.57 12.13 -2.06
C LYS A 111 16.31 10.97 -1.40
N LEU A 112 15.58 10.07 -0.73
CA LEU A 112 16.14 8.88 -0.11
C LEU A 112 16.73 7.97 -1.19
N SER A 113 15.91 7.60 -2.18
CA SER A 113 16.33 6.69 -3.25
C SER A 113 17.45 7.30 -4.08
N THR A 114 17.38 8.59 -4.43
CA THR A 114 18.43 9.25 -5.23
C THR A 114 19.77 9.35 -4.52
N LYS A 115 19.77 9.49 -3.18
CA LYS A 115 21.00 9.58 -2.38
C LYS A 115 21.62 8.21 -2.10
N PHE A 116 20.79 7.20 -1.81
CA PHE A 116 21.26 5.92 -1.25
C PHE A 116 21.20 4.74 -2.23
N SER A 117 20.73 4.95 -3.45
CA SER A 117 20.68 3.94 -4.51
C SER A 117 21.36 4.42 -5.78
N MET A 118 21.82 3.48 -6.61
CA MET A 118 22.24 3.77 -7.97
C MET A 118 21.01 3.86 -8.87
N PRO A 119 21.03 4.72 -9.92
CA PRO A 119 19.95 4.74 -10.88
C PRO A 119 19.91 3.43 -11.66
N LEU A 120 18.70 2.98 -12.03
CA LEU A 120 18.54 1.88 -12.98
C LEU A 120 19.15 2.29 -14.33
N GLN A 121 19.95 1.39 -14.91
CA GLN A 121 20.60 1.62 -16.19
C GLN A 121 19.63 1.37 -17.35
N ASP A 122 19.90 1.97 -18.50
CA ASP A 122 19.19 1.76 -19.78
C ASP A 122 17.70 2.14 -19.78
N VAL A 123 17.24 2.87 -18.76
CA VAL A 123 15.91 3.48 -18.74
C VAL A 123 16.04 4.91 -19.29
N GLY A 124 15.28 5.26 -20.33
CA GLY A 124 15.33 6.61 -20.91
C GLY A 124 15.11 7.69 -19.85
N ASP A 125 15.68 8.89 -20.04
CA ASP A 125 15.77 9.95 -19.02
C ASP A 125 14.44 10.23 -18.28
N GLN A 126 13.32 10.16 -19.00
CA GLN A 126 11.96 10.36 -18.47
C GLN A 126 11.51 9.31 -17.43
N TYR A 127 12.17 8.16 -17.38
CA TYR A 127 11.92 7.05 -16.48
C TYR A 127 13.16 6.69 -15.63
N SER A 128 14.19 7.54 -15.64
CA SER A 128 15.37 7.37 -14.80
C SER A 128 14.93 7.33 -13.34
N GLN A 129 15.01 6.15 -12.75
CA GLN A 129 14.48 5.86 -11.43
C GLN A 129 15.55 5.22 -10.56
N TYR A 130 15.42 5.50 -9.27
CA TYR A 130 16.31 5.00 -8.23
C TYR A 130 15.51 3.98 -7.42
N PRO A 131 15.95 2.72 -7.35
CA PRO A 131 15.31 1.72 -6.51
C PRO A 131 15.30 2.15 -5.05
N PHE A 132 14.39 1.60 -4.26
CA PHE A 132 14.40 1.84 -2.81
C PHE A 132 15.69 1.28 -2.18
N PRO A 133 16.38 2.03 -1.31
CA PRO A 133 17.67 1.59 -0.78
C PRO A 133 17.51 0.41 0.18
N PRO A 134 18.44 -0.56 0.17
CA PRO A 134 18.38 -1.69 1.08
C PRO A 134 18.70 -1.29 2.52
N PRO A 135 18.32 -2.11 3.52
CA PRO A 135 18.58 -1.85 4.93
C PRO A 135 20.05 -1.46 5.23
N SER A 136 21.02 -2.13 4.62
CA SER A 136 22.45 -1.91 4.82
C SER A 136 22.92 -0.52 4.44
N LYS A 137 22.30 0.07 3.42
CA LYS A 137 22.57 1.45 3.03
C LYS A 137 22.03 2.44 4.04
N LEU A 138 20.91 2.14 4.70
CA LEU A 138 20.30 3.03 5.68
C LEU A 138 20.84 2.84 7.11
N SER A 139 21.53 1.73 7.38
CA SER A 139 22.15 1.43 8.68
C SER A 139 23.60 1.92 8.79
N SER A 140 24.21 2.39 7.70
CA SER A 140 25.62 2.79 7.70
C SER A 140 25.89 3.99 8.62
N GLU A 141 27.13 4.10 9.11
CA GLU A 141 27.55 5.22 9.97
C GLU A 141 27.36 6.57 9.25
N GLY A 142 26.90 7.59 9.98
CA GLY A 142 26.64 8.94 9.44
C GLY A 142 25.32 9.11 8.68
N VAL A 143 24.58 8.03 8.39
CA VAL A 143 23.32 8.11 7.61
C VAL A 143 22.25 8.95 8.32
N GLU A 144 22.15 8.91 9.65
CA GLU A 144 21.20 9.78 10.36
C GLU A 144 21.45 11.26 10.04
N ASP A 145 22.70 11.70 10.03
CA ASP A 145 23.06 13.10 9.75
C ASP A 145 22.81 13.46 8.29
N GLU A 146 23.10 12.56 7.35
CA GLU A 146 22.76 12.76 5.95
C GLU A 146 21.24 12.90 5.74
N LEU A 147 20.43 12.06 6.39
CA LEU A 147 18.97 12.15 6.34
C LEU A 147 18.47 13.47 6.95
N ARG A 148 19.10 13.96 8.02
CA ARG A 148 18.78 15.28 8.59
C ARG A 148 19.04 16.39 7.58
N GLN A 149 20.19 16.34 6.89
CA GLN A 149 20.53 17.30 5.83
C GLN A 149 19.55 17.23 4.65
N LEU A 150 19.02 16.04 4.33
CA LEU A 150 17.97 15.86 3.30
C LEU A 150 16.57 16.33 3.72
N GLY A 151 16.38 16.77 4.97
CA GLY A 151 15.14 17.35 5.47
C GLY A 151 14.17 16.36 6.13
N PHE A 152 14.66 15.18 6.56
CA PHE A 152 13.85 14.19 7.28
C PHE A 152 13.48 14.65 8.70
N GLY A 153 14.24 15.59 9.26
CA GLY A 153 14.03 16.11 10.61
C GLY A 153 14.21 15.00 11.65
N TYR A 154 13.31 14.93 12.65
CA TYR A 154 13.37 13.91 13.70
C TYR A 154 13.22 12.47 13.17
N ARG A 155 12.63 12.29 11.98
CA ARG A 155 12.41 10.97 11.37
C ARG A 155 13.70 10.33 10.86
N ALA A 156 14.75 11.13 10.66
CA ALA A 156 16.08 10.63 10.31
C ALA A 156 16.57 9.57 11.31
N LYS A 157 16.43 9.87 12.61
CA LYS A 157 16.75 8.95 13.70
C LYS A 157 15.94 7.65 13.60
N TYR A 158 14.67 7.73 13.26
CA TYR A 158 13.79 6.56 13.18
C TYR A 158 14.18 5.66 12.01
N VAL A 159 14.34 6.23 10.81
CA VAL A 159 14.75 5.46 9.61
C VAL A 159 16.09 4.76 9.85
N HIS A 160 17.09 5.49 10.34
CA HIS A 160 18.41 4.92 10.62
C HIS A 160 18.35 3.84 11.72
N ASN A 161 17.64 4.11 12.83
CA ASN A 161 17.55 3.15 13.94
C ASN A 161 16.78 1.88 13.55
N VAL A 162 15.73 1.99 12.74
CA VAL A 162 14.99 0.82 12.24
C VAL A 162 15.87 -0.03 11.33
N ALA A 163 16.62 0.58 10.41
CA ALA A 163 17.59 -0.13 9.57
C ALA A 163 18.64 -0.86 10.42
N MET A 164 19.23 -0.16 11.39
CA MET A 164 20.21 -0.73 12.33
C MET A 164 19.63 -1.89 13.15
N THR A 165 18.43 -1.73 13.72
CA THR A 165 17.80 -2.74 14.58
C THR A 165 17.52 -4.01 13.78
N LEU A 166 16.92 -3.88 12.59
CA LEU A 166 16.60 -5.03 11.76
C LEU A 166 17.87 -5.73 11.24
N LEU A 167 18.91 -4.98 10.87
CA LEU A 167 20.18 -5.60 10.47
C LEU A 167 20.94 -6.24 11.62
N ASP A 168 20.87 -5.71 12.84
CA ASP A 168 21.43 -6.41 13.98
C ASP A 168 20.65 -7.70 14.27
N ASP A 169 19.31 -7.67 14.19
CA ASP A 169 18.49 -8.87 14.42
C ASP A 169 18.70 -9.95 13.34
N HIS A 170 18.83 -9.55 12.07
CA HIS A 170 18.76 -10.47 10.91
C HIS A 170 20.03 -10.54 10.05
N LYS A 171 21.08 -9.82 10.45
CA LYS A 171 22.49 -9.87 9.97
C LYS A 171 22.76 -9.46 8.52
N THR A 172 21.82 -9.61 7.61
CA THR A 172 21.97 -9.32 6.18
C THR A 172 20.71 -8.67 5.62
N ASP A 173 20.83 -7.97 4.48
CA ASP A 173 19.66 -7.40 3.79
C ASP A 173 18.63 -8.50 3.47
N SER A 174 19.08 -9.64 2.92
CA SER A 174 18.22 -10.80 2.67
C SER A 174 17.52 -11.31 3.93
N GLY A 175 18.23 -11.38 5.06
CA GLY A 175 17.63 -11.78 6.34
C GLY A 175 16.54 -10.83 6.81
N VAL A 176 16.72 -9.51 6.60
CA VAL A 176 15.69 -8.51 6.91
C VAL A 176 14.47 -8.67 6.00
N TYR A 177 14.69 -8.81 4.69
CA TYR A 177 13.61 -9.03 3.73
C TYR A 177 12.83 -10.33 4.03
N ASP A 178 13.52 -11.43 4.28
CA ASP A 178 12.92 -12.72 4.62
C ASP A 178 12.08 -12.63 5.90
N TYR A 179 12.58 -11.95 6.93
CA TYR A 179 11.85 -11.74 8.17
C TYR A 179 10.57 -10.93 7.95
N LEU A 180 10.66 -9.79 7.26
CA LEU A 180 9.49 -8.94 7.02
C LEU A 180 8.46 -9.64 6.13
N GLU A 181 8.91 -10.39 5.12
CA GLU A 181 8.02 -11.19 4.27
C GLU A 181 7.34 -12.30 5.07
N GLN A 182 8.04 -12.92 6.03
CA GLN A 182 7.47 -13.94 6.90
C GLN A 182 6.35 -13.41 7.81
N LEU A 183 6.35 -12.11 8.13
CA LEU A 183 5.26 -11.48 8.90
C LEU A 183 3.92 -11.53 8.16
N ARG A 184 3.89 -11.62 6.82
CA ARG A 184 2.64 -11.80 6.06
C ARG A 184 1.85 -13.04 6.47
N LYS A 185 2.54 -14.06 6.96
CA LYS A 185 1.93 -15.33 7.40
C LYS A 185 1.38 -15.26 8.82
N GLY A 186 1.71 -14.21 9.56
CA GLY A 186 1.26 -14.00 10.92
C GLY A 186 -0.16 -13.45 10.99
N SER A 187 -0.79 -13.63 12.14
CA SER A 187 -2.03 -12.93 12.49
C SER A 187 -1.76 -11.48 12.88
N TYR A 188 -2.78 -10.63 12.82
CA TYR A 188 -2.70 -9.23 13.25
C TYR A 188 -2.09 -9.07 14.65
N ASP A 189 -2.51 -9.91 15.60
CA ASP A 189 -2.04 -9.90 16.99
C ASP A 189 -0.56 -10.30 17.13
N GLU A 190 -0.01 -11.02 16.15
CA GLU A 190 1.42 -11.37 16.08
C GLU A 190 2.22 -10.29 15.34
N VAL A 191 1.66 -9.72 14.26
CA VAL A 191 2.35 -8.75 13.38
C VAL A 191 2.53 -7.39 14.05
N ILE A 192 1.50 -6.84 14.68
CA ILE A 192 1.54 -5.48 15.23
C ILE A 192 2.61 -5.31 16.33
N PRO A 193 2.80 -6.24 17.27
CA PRO A 193 3.90 -6.17 18.23
C PRO A 193 5.29 -6.16 17.57
N GLN A 194 5.48 -6.90 16.48
CA GLN A 194 6.76 -6.94 15.75
C GLN A 194 7.09 -5.61 15.07
N LEU A 195 6.07 -4.87 14.62
CA LEU A 195 6.26 -3.55 14.04
C LEU A 195 6.43 -2.48 15.12
N THR A 196 5.59 -2.48 16.15
CA THR A 196 5.57 -1.42 17.17
C THR A 196 6.74 -1.45 18.15
N ARG A 197 7.55 -2.52 18.16
CA ARG A 197 8.85 -2.54 18.86
C ARG A 197 9.88 -1.61 18.22
N LEU A 198 9.70 -1.25 16.95
CA LEU A 198 10.65 -0.45 16.17
C LEU A 198 10.50 1.04 16.48
N MET A 199 11.62 1.74 16.63
CA MET A 199 11.61 3.16 16.99
C MET A 199 10.88 4.00 15.93
N GLY A 200 9.94 4.82 16.38
CA GLY A 200 9.14 5.67 15.50
C GLY A 200 7.94 4.98 14.85
N VAL A 201 7.72 3.68 15.12
CA VAL A 201 6.57 2.92 14.63
C VAL A 201 5.49 2.84 15.70
N GLY A 202 4.54 3.78 15.65
CA GLY A 202 3.33 3.75 16.48
C GLY A 202 2.20 2.91 15.85
N PRO A 203 1.06 2.76 16.54
CA PRO A 203 -0.08 1.95 16.05
C PRO A 203 -0.51 2.31 14.62
N LYS A 204 -0.61 3.60 14.28
CA LYS A 204 -0.97 4.04 12.93
C LYS A 204 0.02 3.59 11.87
N VAL A 205 1.33 3.73 12.13
CA VAL A 205 2.36 3.31 11.17
C VAL A 205 2.33 1.80 11.02
N ALA A 206 2.21 1.06 12.13
CA ALA A 206 2.10 -0.39 12.13
C ALA A 206 0.88 -0.86 11.32
N ASP A 207 -0.30 -0.28 11.54
CA ASP A 207 -1.52 -0.64 10.80
C ASP A 207 -1.42 -0.31 9.31
N CYS A 208 -0.76 0.80 8.92
CA CYS A 208 -0.50 1.10 7.50
C CYS A 208 0.38 0.03 6.85
N VAL A 209 1.46 -0.37 7.51
CA VAL A 209 2.37 -1.41 7.01
C VAL A 209 1.66 -2.76 6.97
N ALA A 210 0.88 -3.08 8.00
CA ALA A 210 0.10 -4.30 8.09
C ALA A 210 -0.91 -4.42 6.92
N LEU A 211 -1.66 -3.35 6.66
CA LEU A 211 -2.67 -3.29 5.61
C LEU A 211 -2.06 -3.35 4.20
N MET A 212 -0.99 -2.58 3.96
CA MET A 212 -0.49 -2.31 2.60
C MET A 212 0.72 -3.16 2.21
N SER A 213 1.25 -3.99 3.13
CA SER A 213 2.40 -4.85 2.84
C SER A 213 2.45 -6.16 3.60
N LEU A 214 1.59 -6.42 4.60
CA LEU A 214 1.65 -7.66 5.39
C LEU A 214 0.35 -8.48 5.37
N ASP A 215 -0.48 -8.28 4.35
CA ASP A 215 -1.70 -9.05 4.07
C ASP A 215 -2.76 -9.02 5.21
N GLN A 216 -2.73 -8.00 6.09
CA GLN A 216 -3.72 -7.79 7.15
C GLN A 216 -4.88 -6.91 6.65
N PHE A 217 -5.77 -7.49 5.83
CA PHE A 217 -6.79 -6.75 5.07
C PHE A 217 -7.87 -6.05 5.92
N ASP A 218 -8.01 -6.42 7.19
CA ASP A 218 -8.94 -5.80 8.15
C ASP A 218 -8.27 -4.75 9.06
N SER A 219 -6.96 -4.51 8.88
CA SER A 219 -6.23 -3.46 9.60
C SER A 219 -6.76 -2.06 9.26
N ILE A 220 -6.98 -1.21 10.28
CA ILE A 220 -7.58 0.12 10.13
C ILE A 220 -6.63 1.20 10.66
N PRO A 221 -5.82 1.84 9.80
CA PRO A 221 -4.91 2.89 10.24
C PRO A 221 -5.66 4.17 10.65
N VAL A 222 -5.98 4.32 11.94
CA VAL A 222 -6.74 5.49 12.42
C VAL A 222 -5.87 6.73 12.60
N ASP A 223 -5.98 7.68 11.68
CA ASP A 223 -5.39 9.02 11.84
C ASP A 223 -6.45 10.09 12.16
N THR A 224 -6.08 11.37 12.03
CA THR A 224 -7.01 12.48 12.28
C THR A 224 -8.15 12.55 11.25
N HIS A 225 -7.92 12.17 10.00
CA HIS A 225 -8.96 12.12 8.96
C HIS A 225 -9.93 10.98 9.23
N VAL A 226 -9.40 9.80 9.54
CA VAL A 226 -10.24 8.63 9.88
C VAL A 226 -11.07 8.88 11.13
N TRP A 227 -10.49 9.55 12.12
CA TRP A 227 -11.24 10.03 13.28
C TRP A 227 -12.39 10.98 12.90
N GLN A 228 -12.12 11.95 12.02
CA GLN A 228 -13.14 12.88 11.53
C GLN A 228 -14.25 12.15 10.78
N ILE A 229 -13.93 11.20 9.91
CA ILE A 229 -14.91 10.37 9.19
C ILE A 229 -15.78 9.58 10.19
N ALA A 230 -15.16 8.90 11.16
CA ALA A 230 -15.88 8.13 12.17
C ALA A 230 -16.89 9.01 12.95
N VAL A 231 -16.50 10.22 13.34
CA VAL A 231 -17.38 11.15 14.07
C VAL A 231 -18.46 11.74 13.16
N ARG A 232 -18.08 12.24 11.98
CA ARG A 232 -18.93 12.98 11.03
C ARG A 232 -19.95 12.08 10.35
N ASP A 233 -19.48 10.96 9.78
CA ASP A 233 -20.27 10.15 8.85
C ASP A 233 -20.88 8.91 9.54
N TYR A 234 -20.25 8.43 10.61
CA TYR A 234 -20.67 7.22 11.33
C TYR A 234 -21.22 7.50 12.74
N ASN A 235 -21.38 8.77 13.10
CA ASN A 235 -21.93 9.20 14.39
C ASN A 235 -21.25 8.49 15.59
N PHE A 236 -19.92 8.28 15.51
CA PHE A 236 -19.16 7.45 16.45
C PHE A 236 -19.43 7.80 17.91
N LEU A 237 -19.53 9.10 18.23
CA LEU A 237 -19.72 9.59 19.61
C LEU A 237 -21.03 9.09 20.27
N ASN A 238 -22.05 8.76 19.47
CA ASN A 238 -23.32 8.23 19.95
C ASN A 238 -23.46 6.71 19.73
N SER A 239 -22.45 6.08 19.14
CA SER A 239 -22.43 4.64 18.89
C SER A 239 -22.11 3.84 20.16
N PRO A 240 -22.42 2.52 20.19
CA PRO A 240 -21.96 1.63 21.25
C PRO A 240 -20.43 1.60 21.42
N TYR A 241 -19.67 1.84 20.34
CA TYR A 241 -18.21 1.80 20.35
C TYR A 241 -17.58 2.94 21.16
N ALA A 242 -18.21 4.10 21.24
CA ALA A 242 -17.73 5.19 22.10
C ALA A 242 -17.70 4.80 23.59
N ARG A 243 -18.53 3.82 24.01
CA ARG A 243 -18.54 3.29 25.39
C ARG A 243 -17.37 2.36 25.68
N LEU A 244 -16.70 1.85 24.64
CA LEU A 244 -15.48 1.04 24.77
C LEU A 244 -14.26 1.92 25.09
N CYS A 245 -14.34 3.22 24.86
CA CYS A 245 -13.28 4.17 25.16
C CYS A 245 -13.12 4.34 26.68
N LYS A 246 -11.95 3.98 27.20
CA LYS A 246 -11.58 4.15 28.62
C LYS A 246 -11.23 5.60 28.91
N GLY A 247 -11.65 6.10 30.09
CA GLY A 247 -11.27 7.42 30.60
C GLY A 247 -12.40 8.44 30.55
N LYS A 248 -12.07 9.70 30.22
CA LYS A 248 -13.04 10.80 30.13
C LYS A 248 -14.01 10.58 28.97
N LYS A 249 -15.20 11.19 29.07
CA LYS A 249 -16.20 11.18 27.99
C LYS A 249 -15.55 11.65 26.68
N VAL A 250 -15.64 10.82 25.65
CA VAL A 250 -15.11 11.13 24.32
C VAL A 250 -15.96 12.22 23.68
N THR A 251 -15.29 13.21 23.12
CA THR A 251 -15.84 14.35 22.40
C THR A 251 -15.13 14.48 21.06
N GLN A 252 -15.66 15.30 20.15
CA GLN A 252 -15.03 15.55 18.86
C GLN A 252 -13.61 16.12 18.99
N GLN A 253 -13.35 16.90 20.04
CA GLN A 253 -12.04 17.51 20.34
C GLN A 253 -11.12 16.58 21.15
N SER A 254 -11.52 15.34 21.41
CA SER A 254 -10.68 14.39 22.13
C SER A 254 -9.41 14.08 21.34
N ALA A 255 -8.26 14.18 22.01
CA ALA A 255 -7.00 13.78 21.43
C ALA A 255 -6.99 12.26 21.18
N MET A 256 -6.40 11.86 20.05
CA MET A 256 -6.24 10.46 19.70
C MET A 256 -5.43 9.74 20.80
N ASN A 257 -5.97 8.63 21.28
CA ASN A 257 -5.34 7.80 22.31
C ASN A 257 -5.60 6.32 22.01
N PRO A 258 -4.88 5.39 22.65
CA PRO A 258 -4.98 3.97 22.33
C PRO A 258 -6.40 3.40 22.44
N SER A 259 -7.22 3.90 23.36
CA SER A 259 -8.58 3.39 23.55
C SER A 259 -9.54 3.88 22.46
N ILE A 260 -9.42 5.14 22.05
CA ILE A 260 -10.20 5.68 20.92
C ILE A 260 -9.78 4.98 19.63
N TYR A 261 -8.47 4.85 19.41
CA TYR A 261 -7.89 4.17 18.26
C TYR A 261 -8.47 2.76 18.08
N ALA A 262 -8.41 1.95 19.15
CA ALA A 262 -8.93 0.58 19.14
C ALA A 262 -10.45 0.53 18.91
N ALA A 263 -11.21 1.45 19.50
CA ALA A 263 -12.66 1.49 19.35
C ALA A 263 -13.11 1.86 17.92
N VAL A 264 -12.42 2.82 17.28
CA VAL A 264 -12.68 3.20 15.88
C VAL A 264 -12.32 2.05 14.94
N GLY A 265 -11.15 1.43 15.12
CA GLY A 265 -10.76 0.27 14.31
C GLY A 265 -11.75 -0.89 14.46
N LYS A 266 -12.21 -1.16 15.69
CA LYS A 266 -13.24 -2.20 15.93
C LYS A 266 -14.56 -1.87 15.24
N MET A 267 -15.03 -0.63 15.31
CA MET A 267 -16.28 -0.22 14.64
C MET A 267 -16.25 -0.54 13.14
N PHE A 268 -15.16 -0.18 12.46
CA PHE A 268 -15.04 -0.40 11.02
C PHE A 268 -14.83 -1.87 10.65
N ARG A 269 -14.11 -2.65 11.47
CA ARG A 269 -14.02 -4.11 11.28
C ARG A 269 -15.35 -4.82 11.47
N ASP A 270 -16.11 -4.45 12.50
CA ASP A 270 -17.45 -5.02 12.73
C ASP A 270 -18.42 -4.63 11.58
N LEU A 271 -18.22 -3.46 10.96
CA LEU A 271 -19.03 -2.99 9.83
C LEU A 271 -18.72 -3.71 8.52
N TRP A 272 -17.45 -3.79 8.10
CA TRP A 272 -17.06 -4.27 6.76
C TRP A 272 -16.39 -5.66 6.74
N GLY A 273 -16.11 -6.25 7.91
CA GLY A 273 -15.60 -7.61 8.00
C GLY A 273 -14.14 -7.78 7.54
N PRO A 274 -13.78 -8.92 6.92
CA PRO A 274 -12.38 -9.32 6.69
C PRO A 274 -11.55 -8.39 5.79
N TYR A 275 -12.21 -7.53 4.99
CA TYR A 275 -11.54 -6.55 4.13
C TYR A 275 -11.84 -5.11 4.56
N ALA A 276 -12.10 -4.89 5.85
CA ALA A 276 -12.46 -3.56 6.34
C ALA A 276 -11.40 -2.48 6.07
N GLY A 277 -10.11 -2.83 6.03
CA GLY A 277 -9.03 -1.90 5.68
C GLY A 277 -9.08 -1.42 4.23
N TRP A 278 -9.59 -2.27 3.33
CA TRP A 278 -9.80 -1.90 1.93
C TRP A 278 -10.98 -0.93 1.80
N ALA A 279 -12.12 -1.26 2.40
CA ALA A 279 -13.30 -0.38 2.43
C ALA A 279 -12.96 1.00 3.02
N HIS A 280 -12.26 1.00 4.15
CA HIS A 280 -11.76 2.19 4.81
C HIS A 280 -10.92 3.08 3.87
N THR A 281 -10.10 2.48 3.01
CA THR A 281 -9.22 3.22 2.11
C THR A 281 -10.00 3.96 1.01
N VAL A 282 -11.13 3.41 0.56
CA VAL A 282 -12.04 4.11 -0.35
C VAL A 282 -12.59 5.38 0.31
N LEU A 283 -13.02 5.30 1.57
CA LEU A 283 -13.49 6.48 2.32
C LEU A 283 -12.39 7.51 2.52
N PHE A 284 -11.19 7.05 2.87
CA PHE A 284 -10.05 7.93 3.05
C PHE A 284 -9.73 8.67 1.74
N ALA A 285 -9.71 7.97 0.62
CA ALA A 285 -9.53 8.58 -0.70
C ALA A 285 -10.62 9.62 -1.02
N ALA A 286 -11.87 9.35 -0.66
CA ALA A 286 -12.98 10.28 -0.85
C ALA A 286 -12.88 11.55 0.02
N ASP A 287 -12.24 11.49 1.19
CA ASP A 287 -12.06 12.66 2.05
C ASP A 287 -10.83 13.52 1.70
N LEU A 288 -9.89 12.98 0.93
CA LEU A 288 -8.71 13.73 0.48
C LEU A 288 -9.11 14.87 -0.46
N LYS A 289 -8.64 16.08 -0.15
CA LYS A 289 -8.91 17.30 -0.94
C LYS A 289 -8.57 17.16 -2.42
N ALA A 290 -7.48 16.46 -2.74
CA ALA A 290 -7.05 16.21 -4.12
C ALA A 290 -8.10 15.47 -4.98
N PHE A 291 -9.03 14.76 -4.35
CA PHE A 291 -10.12 14.06 -5.04
C PHE A 291 -11.48 14.74 -4.85
N LYS A 292 -11.57 15.80 -4.04
CA LYS A 292 -12.80 16.60 -3.87
C LYS A 292 -13.10 17.45 -5.12
N ASP A 293 -12.07 17.91 -5.82
CA ASP A 293 -12.18 18.72 -7.05
C ASP A 293 -12.53 17.92 -8.32
N LEU A 294 -12.53 16.59 -8.24
CA LEU A 294 -13.12 15.70 -9.28
C LEU A 294 -14.65 15.60 -9.15
N SER A 295 -15.25 16.47 -8.33
CA SER A 295 -16.70 16.58 -8.21
C SER A 295 -17.28 17.57 -9.22
N PRO A 296 -18.42 17.24 -9.87
CA PRO A 296 -19.18 18.29 -10.52
C PRO A 296 -19.61 19.29 -9.45
N PRO A 297 -19.71 20.60 -9.79
CA PRO A 297 -20.26 21.58 -8.88
C PRO A 297 -21.64 21.10 -8.40
N ALA A 298 -21.89 21.27 -7.10
CA ALA A 298 -23.24 21.11 -6.57
C ALA A 298 -24.20 21.95 -7.43
N GLN A 299 -25.33 21.36 -7.83
CA GLN A 299 -26.40 22.13 -8.46
C GLN A 299 -26.95 23.11 -7.43
N ASP A 300 -26.37 24.31 -7.38
CA ASP A 300 -27.07 25.48 -6.89
C ASP A 300 -28.08 25.87 -7.96
N ASN A 301 -29.35 25.60 -7.65
CA ASN A 301 -30.47 26.23 -8.31
C ASN A 301 -30.44 27.72 -7.99
N ASP A 302 -29.79 28.51 -8.83
CA ASP A 302 -30.11 29.92 -8.95
C ASP A 302 -30.07 30.37 -10.41
N THR A 303 -31.27 30.43 -10.97
CA THR A 303 -31.65 31.15 -12.17
C THR A 303 -31.05 32.56 -12.16
N LYS A 304 -30.22 32.87 -13.16
CA LYS A 304 -30.17 34.19 -13.79
C LYS A 304 -29.55 34.09 -15.18
N GLU A 305 -30.42 34.20 -16.17
CA GLU A 305 -30.06 34.54 -17.54
C GLU A 305 -29.23 35.84 -17.56
N ASN A 306 -28.13 35.83 -18.31
CA ASN A 306 -27.92 36.93 -19.24
C ASN A 306 -27.06 36.51 -20.42
N LYS A 307 -27.56 36.86 -21.61
CA LYS A 307 -26.93 36.74 -22.92
C LYS A 307 -25.71 37.64 -22.97
N ASP A 308 -24.63 37.20 -23.61
CA ASP A 308 -24.04 37.98 -24.70
C ASP A 308 -23.10 37.15 -25.58
N VAL A 309 -23.28 37.38 -26.88
CA VAL A 309 -22.58 36.77 -28.01
C VAL A 309 -21.41 37.66 -28.39
N LYS A 310 -20.19 37.10 -28.57
CA LYS A 310 -19.27 37.48 -29.66
C LYS A 310 -17.99 36.65 -29.71
N GLY A 311 -17.64 36.22 -30.92
CA GLY A 311 -16.32 36.51 -31.47
C GLY A 311 -15.33 35.35 -31.56
N THR A 312 -15.36 34.67 -32.71
CA THR A 312 -14.32 33.82 -33.30
C THR A 312 -12.92 34.45 -33.32
N LYS A 313 -11.87 33.65 -33.12
CA LYS A 313 -10.77 33.50 -34.09
C LYS A 313 -9.76 32.40 -33.73
N ASP A 314 -9.52 31.55 -34.72
CA ASP A 314 -8.39 30.63 -34.85
C ASP A 314 -7.03 31.33 -34.78
N THR A 315 -6.03 30.64 -34.26
CA THR A 315 -4.73 30.46 -34.95
C THR A 315 -4.08 29.16 -34.48
N SER A 316 -3.84 28.30 -35.45
CA SER A 316 -2.89 27.19 -35.48
C SER A 316 -1.46 27.64 -35.18
N ASP A 317 -0.67 26.84 -34.46
CA ASP A 317 0.74 26.69 -34.79
C ASP A 317 1.23 25.27 -34.53
N ASP A 318 1.97 24.77 -35.51
CA ASP A 318 2.44 23.41 -35.72
C ASP A 318 3.90 23.36 -35.25
N SER A 319 4.26 22.44 -34.35
CA SER A 319 5.67 22.04 -34.20
C SER A 319 5.77 20.60 -33.72
N LYS A 320 6.07 19.74 -34.69
CA LYS A 320 6.48 18.35 -34.51
C LYS A 320 7.91 18.31 -33.96
N GLU A 321 8.09 17.67 -32.83
CA GLU A 321 9.38 17.06 -32.47
C GLU A 321 9.23 15.54 -32.43
N ASN A 322 10.04 14.88 -33.24
CA ASN A 322 10.19 13.43 -33.32
C ASN A 322 10.88 12.94 -32.05
N MET A 323 10.18 12.13 -31.23
CA MET A 323 10.78 11.41 -30.11
C MET A 323 11.02 9.96 -30.53
N SER A 324 12.29 9.52 -30.48
CA SER A 324 12.70 8.16 -30.82
C SER A 324 12.19 7.16 -29.78
N VAL A 325 11.38 6.21 -30.25
CA VAL A 325 10.81 5.11 -29.46
C VAL A 325 11.92 4.11 -29.11
N VAL A 326 12.15 3.90 -27.81
CA VAL A 326 12.93 2.76 -27.30
C VAL A 326 12.02 1.52 -27.40
N PRO A 327 12.44 0.42 -28.04
CA PRO A 327 11.58 -0.75 -28.21
C PRO A 327 11.48 -1.54 -26.90
N GLY A 328 10.38 -1.34 -26.16
CA GLY A 328 9.91 -2.26 -25.13
C GLY A 328 8.63 -2.96 -25.59
N ALA A 329 8.52 -4.27 -25.39
CA ALA A 329 7.30 -5.01 -25.71
C ALA A 329 6.16 -4.60 -24.76
N VAL A 330 5.15 -3.88 -25.27
CA VAL A 330 3.95 -3.52 -24.52
C VAL A 330 3.02 -4.73 -24.45
N THR A 331 2.60 -5.10 -23.24
CA THR A 331 1.70 -6.24 -22.98
C THR A 331 0.40 -5.76 -22.32
N SER A 332 -0.75 -6.32 -22.70
CA SER A 332 -2.06 -5.97 -22.15
C SER A 332 -2.64 -7.10 -21.28
N ILE A 333 -3.13 -6.76 -20.10
CA ILE A 333 -3.94 -7.61 -19.23
C ILE A 333 -5.39 -7.18 -19.41
N VAL A 334 -6.25 -8.10 -19.87
CA VAL A 334 -7.69 -7.86 -20.07
C VAL A 334 -8.48 -8.70 -19.08
N SER A 335 -9.51 -8.11 -18.46
CA SER A 335 -10.42 -8.83 -17.56
C SER A 335 -11.19 -9.95 -18.30
N PRO A 336 -11.32 -11.16 -17.73
CA PRO A 336 -12.09 -12.23 -18.36
C PRO A 336 -13.61 -11.93 -18.35
N ASP A 337 -14.12 -11.54 -19.53
CA ASP A 337 -15.53 -11.44 -19.99
C ASP A 337 -16.58 -10.68 -19.14
N LYS A 338 -16.94 -9.47 -19.62
CA LYS A 338 -18.36 -9.05 -19.76
C LYS A 338 -18.77 -9.25 -21.22
N LYS A 339 -19.46 -10.35 -21.51
CA LYS A 339 -20.10 -10.56 -22.83
C LYS A 339 -21.20 -9.50 -23.04
N SER A 340 -20.95 -8.52 -23.91
CA SER A 340 -22.00 -7.71 -24.50
C SER A 340 -22.44 -8.33 -25.84
N ASN A 341 -23.75 -8.37 -26.03
CA ASN A 341 -24.44 -8.95 -27.17
C ASN A 341 -24.58 -7.90 -28.30
N VAL A 342 -24.53 -8.41 -29.55
CA VAL A 342 -25.08 -7.85 -30.82
C VAL A 342 -24.13 -6.94 -31.66
N PRO A 343 -24.15 -6.96 -33.02
CA PRO A 343 -24.21 -8.06 -33.99
C PRO A 343 -23.08 -8.02 -35.06
N SER A 344 -22.91 -9.16 -35.73
CA SER A 344 -22.14 -9.36 -36.97
C SER A 344 -22.47 -8.36 -38.10
N SER A 345 -21.44 -7.69 -38.65
CA SER A 345 -21.31 -7.56 -40.11
C SER A 345 -19.88 -7.18 -40.55
N ARG A 346 -19.36 -7.95 -41.51
CA ARG A 346 -18.33 -7.62 -42.52
C ARG A 346 -16.88 -7.43 -42.07
N LEU A 347 -16.09 -8.49 -42.20
CA LEU A 347 -15.03 -8.60 -43.21
C LEU A 347 -14.47 -10.05 -43.21
N ALA A 348 -14.81 -10.78 -44.27
CA ALA A 348 -14.19 -12.04 -44.63
C ALA A 348 -13.03 -11.75 -45.61
N GLU A 349 -12.14 -12.75 -45.76
CA GLU A 349 -10.91 -12.80 -46.58
C GLU A 349 -9.67 -12.23 -45.87
N LYS A 350 -8.56 -12.93 -45.64
CA LYS A 350 -7.95 -14.22 -46.05
C LYS A 350 -7.30 -14.77 -44.76
N VAL A 351 -7.22 -16.07 -44.48
CA VAL A 351 -6.13 -16.96 -44.87
C VAL A 351 -6.62 -18.40 -44.67
N LYS A 352 -6.51 -19.20 -45.72
CA LYS A 352 -6.68 -20.66 -45.73
C LYS A 352 -5.36 -21.21 -46.25
N GLU A 353 -5.03 -22.45 -45.83
CA GLU A 353 -3.81 -23.22 -46.10
C GLU A 353 -2.71 -22.98 -45.04
N GLU A 354 -2.22 -23.97 -44.29
CA GLU A 354 -2.11 -25.40 -44.56
C GLU A 354 -2.16 -26.23 -43.26
N ARG A 355 -2.85 -27.37 -43.34
CA ARG A 355 -2.80 -28.47 -42.37
C ARG A 355 -1.52 -29.26 -42.57
N LYS A 356 -0.88 -29.71 -41.48
CA LYS A 356 -0.73 -31.16 -41.15
C LYS A 356 0.17 -31.37 -39.93
N SER A 357 -0.43 -31.98 -38.91
CA SER A 357 0.26 -32.84 -37.94
C SER A 357 0.80 -34.12 -38.62
N PRO A 358 1.63 -34.90 -37.93
CA PRO A 358 1.02 -36.04 -37.24
C PRO A 358 1.56 -36.32 -35.84
N ALA A 359 0.67 -36.92 -35.06
CA ALA A 359 0.85 -37.44 -33.72
C ALA A 359 1.92 -38.55 -33.63
N LYS A 360 2.53 -38.66 -32.45
CA LYS A 360 2.99 -39.95 -31.89
C LYS A 360 2.60 -40.05 -30.42
N SER A 361 1.80 -41.08 -30.16
CA SER A 361 1.39 -41.64 -28.88
C SER A 361 2.55 -42.35 -28.18
N ILE A 362 2.73 -42.16 -26.87
CA ILE A 362 3.22 -43.20 -25.95
C ILE A 362 2.47 -43.04 -24.62
N ALA A 363 1.97 -44.16 -24.11
CA ALA A 363 1.17 -44.31 -22.91
C ALA A 363 2.02 -44.54 -21.64
N SER A 364 1.34 -44.33 -20.50
CA SER A 364 1.49 -45.01 -19.20
C SER A 364 2.80 -44.91 -18.41
N SER A 365 2.71 -44.32 -17.21
CA SER A 365 3.03 -45.04 -15.97
C SER A 365 2.58 -44.23 -14.75
N GLU A 366 1.63 -44.77 -13.99
CA GLU A 366 1.39 -44.42 -12.59
C GLU A 366 2.62 -44.80 -11.74
N SER A 367 3.04 -43.93 -10.83
CA SER A 367 3.83 -44.34 -9.67
C SER A 367 3.45 -43.50 -8.46
N SER A 368 2.78 -44.17 -7.53
CA SER A 368 2.56 -43.81 -6.14
C SER A 368 3.84 -43.32 -5.44
N LEU A 369 3.77 -42.14 -4.81
CA LEU A 369 4.75 -41.70 -3.82
C LEU A 369 4.05 -41.42 -2.50
N THR A 370 4.42 -42.21 -1.50
CA THR A 370 4.05 -42.15 -0.09
C THR A 370 4.54 -40.86 0.59
N PRO A 371 3.81 -40.32 1.58
CA PRO A 371 4.22 -39.10 2.29
C PRO A 371 5.34 -39.37 3.32
N PRO A 372 6.19 -38.37 3.64
CA PRO A 372 7.30 -38.51 4.58
C PRO A 372 6.84 -38.53 6.06
N PRO A 373 7.64 -39.11 6.98
CA PRO A 373 7.25 -39.31 8.37
C PRO A 373 7.35 -38.04 9.23
N SER A 374 6.47 -37.95 10.23
CA SER A 374 6.35 -36.84 11.19
C SER A 374 7.49 -36.81 12.23
N PRO A 375 7.83 -35.62 12.77
CA PRO A 375 8.94 -35.46 13.72
C PRO A 375 8.60 -35.93 15.16
N PRO A 376 9.60 -36.36 15.96
CA PRO A 376 9.37 -36.90 17.30
C PRO A 376 9.12 -35.82 18.36
N GLN A 377 8.17 -36.08 19.25
CA GLN A 377 7.85 -35.26 20.44
C GLN A 377 8.61 -35.72 21.70
N PRO A 378 8.70 -34.87 22.76
CA PRO A 378 9.85 -34.79 23.66
C PRO A 378 9.72 -35.67 24.92
N PRO A 379 10.81 -35.87 25.69
CA PRO A 379 10.72 -36.58 26.96
C PRO A 379 10.17 -35.70 28.10
N ARG A 380 9.28 -36.29 28.91
CA ARG A 380 8.77 -35.77 30.20
C ARG A 380 9.59 -36.31 31.38
N ARG A 381 9.92 -35.46 32.36
CA ARG A 381 9.64 -35.59 33.83
C ARG A 381 10.39 -34.51 34.63
N SER A 382 9.71 -33.70 35.45
CA SER A 382 9.59 -33.75 36.94
C SER A 382 10.94 -33.55 37.68
N THR A 383 11.15 -32.68 38.68
CA THR A 383 10.34 -32.25 39.85
C THR A 383 10.95 -31.01 40.54
N ARG A 384 10.09 -30.15 41.11
CA ARG A 384 10.14 -29.51 42.46
C ARG A 384 11.46 -28.91 43.02
N SER A 385 11.48 -27.60 43.33
CA SER A 385 12.01 -26.96 44.58
C SER A 385 12.23 -25.43 44.37
N SER A 386 11.39 -24.53 44.87
CA SER A 386 11.49 -23.78 46.15
C SER A 386 12.60 -22.71 46.28
N ARG A 387 12.14 -21.44 46.41
CA ARG A 387 12.70 -20.29 47.18
C ARG A 387 14.00 -19.59 46.69
N LYS A 388 13.89 -18.29 46.33
CA LYS A 388 14.14 -17.11 47.23
C LYS A 388 14.01 -15.78 46.46
N ARG A 389 13.23 -14.85 47.03
CA ARG A 389 13.19 -13.43 46.68
C ARG A 389 14.44 -12.72 47.20
N LYS A 390 14.99 -11.76 46.45
CA LYS A 390 15.79 -10.66 46.99
C LYS A 390 15.25 -9.33 46.44
N LYS A 391 14.79 -8.48 47.37
CA LYS A 391 14.46 -7.07 47.21
C LYS A 391 15.77 -6.27 47.12
N VAL A 392 15.79 -5.22 46.31
CA VAL A 392 16.77 -4.12 46.41
C VAL A 392 15.97 -2.86 46.71
N ASN A 393 16.23 -2.27 47.88
CA ASN A 393 15.74 -0.96 48.30
C ASN A 393 16.72 0.11 47.81
N PHE A 394 16.21 1.24 47.34
CA PHE A 394 16.97 2.49 47.23
C PHE A 394 16.64 3.37 48.44
N SER A 395 17.66 3.73 49.22
CA SER A 395 17.58 4.78 50.25
C SER A 395 18.16 6.07 49.68
N LYS A 396 17.48 7.17 50.00
CA LYS A 396 17.94 8.55 49.85
C LYS A 396 18.72 8.93 51.12
N ASP A 397 19.80 9.69 50.95
CA ASP A 397 20.38 10.64 51.92
C ASP A 397 20.91 11.80 51.04
N THR A 398 20.35 13.03 50.99
CA THR A 398 20.49 14.19 51.92
C THR A 398 21.92 14.43 52.35
N ASP A 399 22.60 15.42 51.75
CA ASP A 399 22.91 16.77 52.28
C ASP A 399 24.45 16.81 52.46
N SER A 400 25.23 17.86 52.32
CA SER A 400 25.09 19.32 52.19
C SER A 400 26.48 19.86 51.85
N GLU A 401 26.54 21.00 51.15
CA GLU A 401 27.49 22.13 51.26
C GLU A 401 29.01 21.88 51.47
N ILE A 402 29.84 22.55 50.66
CA ILE A 402 30.79 23.61 51.08
C ILE A 402 31.46 24.24 49.82
N ASP A 403 31.52 25.58 49.86
CA ASP A 403 32.20 26.61 49.04
C ASP A 403 31.72 26.96 47.63
#